data_AF-A0A5B7V5W4-F1
#
_entry.id   AF-A0A5B7V5W4-F1
#
_cell.length_a   1.000
_cell.length_b   1.000
_cell.length_c   1.000
_cell.angle_alpha   90.00
_cell.angle_beta   90.00
_cell.angle_gamma   90.00
#
_symmetry.space_group_name_H-M   'P 1'
#
loop_
_entity.id
_entity.type
_entity.pdbx_description
1 polymer ?
#
loop_
_entity_poly.entity_id
_entity_poly.type
_entity_poly.pdbx_seq_one_letter_code
_entity_poly.pdbx_strand_id
1 'polypeptide(L)' 'MPRTPLAADKAAALTQWAEQERETSPELAAVLEGIAANGLPGQDECVPWEQVRDDHYRQLGIDPTRWHHGVA' A
#
# COMPACT_ATOMS: atom_id res chain seq x y z
N MET A 1 -0.25 -14.63 -11.50
CA MET A 1 0.28 -14.09 -10.23
C MET A 1 -0.74 -14.37 -9.14
N PRO A 2 -0.38 -15.08 -8.06
CA PRO A 2 -1.31 -15.48 -7.02
C PRO A 2 -1.76 -14.26 -6.20
N ARG A 3 -3.06 -14.16 -5.90
CA ARG A 3 -3.62 -13.08 -5.06
C ARG A 3 -4.30 -13.66 -3.85
N THR A 4 -4.30 -12.91 -2.76
CA THR A 4 -4.99 -13.31 -1.52
C THR A 4 -6.36 -12.65 -1.45
N PRO A 5 -7.47 -13.41 -1.50
CA PRO A 5 -8.81 -12.85 -1.41
C PRO A 5 -9.05 -12.09 -0.11
N LEU A 6 -9.85 -11.03 -0.18
CA LEU A 6 -10.30 -10.27 0.98
C LEU A 6 -11.63 -10.80 1.50
N ALA A 7 -11.89 -10.57 2.79
CA ALA A 7 -13.24 -10.69 3.33
C ALA A 7 -14.17 -9.66 2.65
N ALA A 8 -15.45 -10.01 2.48
CA ALA A 8 -16.40 -9.23 1.70
C ALA A 8 -16.61 -7.81 2.26
N ASP A 9 -16.60 -7.64 3.58
CA ASP A 9 -16.69 -6.35 4.26
C ASP A 9 -15.48 -5.46 3.95
N LYS A 10 -14.28 -6.04 3.85
CA LYS A 10 -13.06 -5.33 3.50
C LYS A 10 -13.05 -4.90 2.04
N ALA A 11 -13.48 -5.77 1.13
CA ALA A 11 -13.63 -5.42 -0.28
C ALA A 11 -14.64 -4.26 -0.45
N ALA A 12 -15.78 -4.29 0.25
CA ALA A 12 -16.77 -3.22 0.22
C ALA A 12 -16.21 -1.88 0.74
N ALA A 13 -15.44 -1.90 1.82
CA ALA A 13 -14.79 -0.70 2.36
C ALA A 13 -13.81 -0.07 1.37
N LEU A 14 -13.03 -0.88 0.65
CA LEU A 14 -12.10 -0.40 -0.39
C LEU A 14 -12.85 0.23 -1.57
N THR A 15 -13.96 -0.36 -2.01
CA THR A 15 -14.81 0.23 -3.06
C THR A 15 -15.37 1.59 -2.64
N GLN A 16 -15.86 1.71 -1.41
CA GLN A 16 -16.37 2.98 -0.88
C GLN A 16 -15.28 4.05 -0.82
N TRP A 17 -14.05 3.67 -0.44
CA TRP A 17 -12.95 4.61 -0.43
C TRP A 17 -12.55 5.01 -1.86
N ALA A 18 -12.52 4.06 -2.80
CA ALA A 18 -12.27 4.39 -4.20
C ALA A 18 -13.25 5.43 -4.74
N GLU A 19 -14.53 5.32 -4.41
CA GLU A 19 -15.55 6.31 -4.78
C GLU A 19 -15.21 7.72 -4.27
N GLN A 20 -14.71 7.83 -3.03
CA GLN A 20 -14.28 9.11 -2.47
C GLN A 20 -13.07 9.67 -3.20
N GLU A 21 -12.11 8.82 -3.56
CA GLU A 21 -10.87 9.26 -4.22
C GLU A 21 -11.04 9.61 -5.70
N ARG A 22 -12.12 9.20 -6.38
CA ARG A 22 -12.31 9.56 -7.80
C ARG A 22 -12.37 11.09 -8.04
N GLU A 23 -12.67 11.87 -7.01
CA GLU A 23 -12.70 13.34 -7.08
C GLU A 23 -11.33 13.98 -6.82
N THR A 24 -10.44 13.30 -6.08
CA THR A 24 -9.16 13.84 -5.58
C THR A 24 -7.93 13.18 -6.20
N SER A 25 -7.99 11.87 -6.44
CA SER A 25 -6.90 11.04 -6.95
C SER A 25 -7.45 9.80 -7.69
N PRO A 26 -7.76 9.91 -9.00
CA PRO A 26 -8.27 8.79 -9.80
C PRO A 26 -7.32 7.58 -9.84
N GLU A 27 -6.01 7.80 -9.71
CA GLU A 27 -5.01 6.73 -9.67
C GLU A 27 -5.14 5.87 -8.40
N LEU A 28 -5.31 6.51 -7.24
CA LEU A 28 -5.53 5.79 -5.98
C LEU A 28 -6.85 5.03 -6.02
N ALA A 29 -7.92 5.63 -6.55
CA ALA A 29 -9.20 4.97 -6.73
C ALA A 29 -9.07 3.67 -7.54
N ALA A 30 -8.34 3.70 -8.66
CA ALA A 30 -8.12 2.53 -9.51
C ALA A 30 -7.37 1.40 -8.77
N VAL A 31 -6.39 1.74 -7.94
CA VAL A 31 -5.66 0.74 -7.12
C VAL A 31 -6.60 0.10 -6.10
N LEU A 32 -7.40 0.90 -5.38
CA LEU A 32 -8.34 0.41 -4.38
C LEU A 32 -9.39 -0.53 -4.98
N GLU A 33 -9.95 -0.18 -6.15
CA GLU A 33 -10.87 -1.03 -6.92
C GLU A 33 -10.21 -2.35 -7.35
N GLY A 34 -8.97 -2.27 -7.83
CA GLY A 34 -8.19 -3.44 -8.22
C GLY A 34 -7.97 -4.40 -7.05
N ILE A 35 -7.70 -3.88 -5.85
CA ILE A 35 -7.56 -4.69 -4.63
C ILE A 35 -8.91 -5.28 -4.21
N ALA A 36 -9.99 -4.50 -4.24
CA ALA A 36 -11.33 -4.96 -3.88
C ALA A 36 -11.79 -6.13 -4.77
N ALA A 37 -11.54 -6.03 -6.07
CA ALA A 37 -11.96 -7.04 -7.04
C ALA A 37 -11.08 -8.29 -7.04
N ASN A 38 -9.77 -8.14 -6.80
CA ASN A 38 -8.82 -9.21 -7.07
C ASN A 38 -8.07 -9.70 -5.82
N GLY A 39 -8.24 -9.08 -4.65
CA GLY A 39 -7.48 -9.38 -3.44
C GLY A 39 -6.13 -8.66 -3.37
N LEU A 40 -5.29 -8.97 -2.39
CA LEU A 40 -3.95 -8.35 -2.24
C LEU A 40 -2.93 -8.96 -3.23
N PRO A 41 -1.91 -8.20 -3.67
CA PRO A 41 -0.78 -8.76 -4.41
C PRO A 41 -0.04 -9.81 -3.57
N GLY A 42 0.68 -10.71 -4.25
CA GLY A 42 1.57 -11.65 -3.59
C GLY A 42 2.69 -10.94 -2.83
N GLN A 43 3.21 -11.56 -1.76
CA GLN A 43 4.32 -10.96 -0.99
C GLN A 43 5.60 -10.80 -1.82
N ASP A 44 5.80 -11.68 -2.80
CA ASP A 44 6.89 -11.63 -3.77
C ASP A 44 6.80 -10.44 -4.73
N GLU A 45 5.62 -9.82 -4.86
CA GLU A 45 5.38 -8.60 -5.63
C GLU A 45 5.47 -7.33 -4.75
N CYS A 46 5.62 -7.48 -3.43
CA CYS A 46 5.68 -6.39 -2.47
C CYS A 46 7.12 -6.06 -2.06
N VAL A 47 7.32 -4.81 -1.65
CA VAL A 47 8.57 -4.35 -1.05
C VAL A 47 8.35 -4.13 0.45
N PRO A 48 9.28 -4.54 1.33
CA PRO A 48 9.19 -4.24 2.76
C PRO A 48 9.02 -2.73 2.99
N TRP A 49 8.15 -2.39 3.95
CA TRP A 49 7.85 -0.99 4.25
C TRP A 49 9.11 -0.20 4.63
N GLU A 50 10.02 -0.81 5.38
CA GLU A 50 11.28 -0.22 5.81
C GLU A 50 12.11 0.24 4.61
N GLN A 51 12.15 -0.56 3.54
CA GLN A 51 12.90 -0.22 2.33
C GLN A 51 12.28 0.99 1.62
N VAL A 52 10.97 1.00 1.40
CA VAL A 52 10.27 2.12 0.74
C VAL A 52 10.42 3.41 1.55
N ARG A 53 10.24 3.32 2.87
CA ARG A 53 10.41 4.44 3.79
C ARG A 53 11.84 5.00 3.73
N ASP A 54 12.84 4.13 3.83
CA ASP A 54 14.25 4.55 3.89
C ASP A 54 14.73 5.11 2.55
N ASP A 55 14.24 4.57 1.43
CA ASP A 55 14.44 5.14 0.10
C ASP A 55 13.87 6.56 0.01
N HIS A 56 12.64 6.77 0.51
CA HIS A 56 12.01 8.08 0.53
C HIS A 56 12.75 9.08 1.45
N TYR A 57 13.20 8.65 2.62
CA TYR A 57 14.00 9.50 3.52
C TYR A 57 15.33 9.92 2.89
N ARG A 58 16.02 9.00 2.20
CA ARG A 58 17.22 9.35 1.44
C ARG A 58 16.93 10.39 0.36
N GLN A 59 15.80 10.31 -0.36
CA GLN A 59 15.38 11.33 -1.33
C GLN A 59 15.15 12.71 -0.67
N LEU A 60 14.65 12.73 0.57
CA LEU A 60 14.45 13.94 1.35
C LEU A 60 15.71 14.44 2.08
N GLY A 61 16.84 13.74 1.98
CA GLY A 61 18.08 14.08 2.70
C GLY A 61 18.05 13.77 4.20
N ILE A 62 17.12 12.93 4.63
CA ILE A 62 16.99 12.46 6.02
C ILE A 62 17.78 11.16 6.15
N ASP A 63 18.66 11.08 7.16
CA ASP A 63 19.36 9.84 7.50
C ASP A 63 18.37 8.79 8.04
N PRO A 64 18.11 7.69 7.30
CA PRO A 64 17.16 6.67 7.74
C PRO A 64 17.66 5.89 8.97
N THR A 65 18.98 5.88 9.22
CA THR A 65 19.56 5.11 10.33
C THR A 65 19.16 5.64 11.70
N ARG A 66 18.71 6.89 11.77
CA ARG A 66 18.15 7.52 12.97
C ARG A 66 16.95 6.75 13.55
N TRP A 67 16.25 5.96 12.73
CA TRP A 67 15.06 5.20 13.13
C TRP A 67 15.33 3.70 13.38
N HIS A 68 16.58 3.24 13.23
CA HIS A 68 16.97 1.85 13.43
C HIS A 68 17.38 1.50 14.87
N HIS A 69 17.25 2.43 15.83
CA HIS A 69 17.52 2.16 17.23
C HIS A 69 16.36 1.38 17.88
N GLY A 70 16.43 0.04 17.89
CA GLY A 70 15.48 -0.77 18.65
C GLY A 70 15.23 -2.21 18.20
N VAL A 71 16.12 -2.84 17.42
CA VAL A 71 16.05 -4.29 17.18
C VAL A 71 17.34 -4.90 17.73
N ALA A 72 17.25 -5.41 18.95
CA ALA A 72 18.19 -6.37 19.52
C ALA A 72 17.62 -7.78 19.34
#